data_AF-A0A5R9GSB6-F1
#
_entry.id   AF-A0A5R9GSB6-F1
#
_cell.length_a   1.000
_cell.length_b   1.000
_cell.length_c   1.000
_cell.angle_alpha   90.00
_cell.angle_beta   90.00
_cell.angle_gamma   90.00
#
_symmetry.space_group_name_H-M   'P 1'
#
loop_
_entity.id
_entity.type
_entity.pdbx_description
1 polymer ?
#
loop_
_entity_poly.entity_id
_entity_poly.type
_entity_poly.pdbx_seq_one_letter_code
_entity_poly.pdbx_strand_id
1 'polypeptide(L)'
;MANKKVTGPKAASSAAKTLTSKATGSKSKTAAASALSQTNAPKKQTSAKAATAASKTLSDGRTSKASKSAAGSALAQKSGAKKK
;
A
#
# COMPACT_ATOMS: atom_id res chain seq x y z
N MET A 1 -1.82 5.90 18.73
CA MET A 1 -2.93 6.54 17.98
C MET A 1 -2.95 5.97 16.57
N ALA A 2 -4.11 5.57 16.06
CA ALA A 2 -4.25 5.15 14.66
C ALA A 2 -4.06 6.36 13.72
N ASN A 3 -3.47 6.13 12.54
CA ASN A 3 -3.33 7.17 11.52
C ASN A 3 -4.73 7.51 10.98
N LYS A 4 -5.17 8.77 11.11
CA LYS A 4 -6.47 9.23 10.60
C LYS A 4 -6.46 9.48 9.09
N LYS A 5 -5.27 9.49 8.47
CA LYS A 5 -5.13 9.66 7.02
C LYS A 5 -5.61 8.39 6.31
N VAL A 6 -6.06 8.56 5.08
CA VAL A 6 -6.52 7.47 4.21
C VAL A 6 -5.71 7.47 2.92
N THR A 7 -5.79 6.38 2.16
CA THR A 7 -5.20 6.30 0.83
C THR A 7 -5.90 7.27 -0.11
N GLY A 8 -5.14 8.21 -0.69
CA GLY A 8 -5.68 9.18 -1.64
C GLY A 8 -6.11 8.56 -2.98
N PRO A 9 -6.94 9.26 -3.78
CA PRO A 9 -7.56 8.72 -4.99
C PRO A 9 -6.56 8.25 -6.05
N LYS A 10 -5.42 8.95 -6.20
CA LYS A 10 -4.35 8.56 -7.14
C LYS A 10 -3.69 7.23 -6.78
N ALA A 11 -3.44 7.01 -5.49
CA ALA A 11 -2.87 5.77 -4.99
C ALA A 11 -3.89 4.63 -5.00
N ALA A 12 -5.17 4.94 -4.72
CA ALA A 12 -6.28 4.00 -4.85
C ALA A 12 -6.42 3.47 -6.28
N SER A 13 -6.40 4.37 -7.27
CA SER A 13 -6.45 3.98 -8.69
C SER A 13 -5.24 3.13 -9.09
N SER A 14 -4.04 3.49 -8.62
CA SER A 14 -2.83 2.70 -8.85
C SER A 14 -2.89 1.33 -8.20
N ALA A 15 -3.46 1.23 -7.00
CA ALA A 15 -3.70 -0.03 -6.31
C ALA A 15 -4.69 -0.93 -7.08
N ALA A 16 -5.80 -0.36 -7.56
CA ALA A 16 -6.76 -1.09 -8.37
C ALA A 16 -6.11 -1.67 -9.64
N LYS A 17 -5.33 -0.87 -10.38
CA LYS A 17 -4.56 -1.32 -11.56
C LYS A 17 -3.55 -2.44 -11.22
N THR A 18 -2.93 -2.35 -10.06
CA THR A 18 -1.96 -3.34 -9.57
C THR A 18 -2.63 -4.68 -9.24
N LEU A 19 -3.87 -4.63 -8.72
CA LEU A 19 -4.66 -5.83 -8.42
C LEU A 19 -5.18 -6.53 -9.67
N THR A 20 -5.65 -5.76 -10.66
CA THR A 20 -6.21 -6.32 -11.91
C THR A 20 -5.14 -6.78 -12.89
N SER A 21 -3.88 -6.39 -12.69
CA SER A 21 -2.77 -6.78 -13.57
C SER A 21 -2.37 -8.26 -13.38
N LYS A 22 -2.39 -9.01 -14.48
CA LYS A 22 -1.93 -10.41 -14.54
C LYS A 22 -0.41 -10.55 -14.33
N ALA A 23 0.37 -9.57 -14.78
CA ALA A 23 1.83 -9.56 -14.66
C ALA A 23 2.34 -9.18 -13.25
N THR A 24 1.45 -8.81 -12.33
CA THR A 24 1.84 -8.34 -11.00
C THR A 24 1.92 -9.49 -9.99
N GLY A 25 3.08 -9.61 -9.32
CA GLY A 25 3.33 -10.60 -8.29
C GLY A 25 2.57 -10.39 -6.96
N SER A 26 2.52 -11.44 -6.15
CA SER A 26 1.75 -11.51 -4.90
C SER A 26 2.11 -10.44 -3.85
N LYS A 27 3.39 -10.05 -3.76
CA LYS A 27 3.86 -9.00 -2.84
C LYS A 27 3.26 -7.63 -3.19
N SER A 28 3.32 -7.25 -4.45
CA SER A 28 2.72 -6.00 -4.95
C SER A 28 1.20 -6.00 -4.82
N LYS A 29 0.55 -7.15 -5.06
CA LYS A 29 -0.90 -7.29 -4.84
C LYS A 29 -1.28 -7.17 -3.36
N THR A 30 -0.48 -7.71 -2.46
CA THR A 30 -0.71 -7.56 -1.01
C THR A 30 -0.59 -6.11 -0.57
N ALA A 31 0.44 -5.40 -1.04
CA ALA A 31 0.62 -3.98 -0.77
C ALA A 31 -0.54 -3.15 -1.36
N ALA A 32 -0.94 -3.43 -2.60
CA ALA A 32 -2.06 -2.76 -3.25
C ALA A 32 -3.41 -3.02 -2.57
N ALA A 33 -3.70 -4.26 -2.18
CA ALA A 33 -4.91 -4.61 -1.43
C ALA A 33 -4.96 -3.85 -0.10
N SER A 34 -3.83 -3.76 0.61
CA SER A 34 -3.76 -2.99 1.85
C SER A 34 -4.05 -1.50 1.60
N ALA A 35 -3.42 -0.89 0.60
CA ALA A 35 -3.67 0.51 0.25
C ALA A 35 -5.13 0.76 -0.14
N LEU A 36 -5.72 -0.13 -0.96
CA LEU A 36 -7.10 0.01 -1.41
C LEU A 36 -8.09 -0.14 -0.25
N SER A 37 -7.83 -1.05 0.69
CA SER A 37 -8.69 -1.25 1.87
C SER A 37 -8.77 -0.04 2.81
N GLN A 38 -7.88 0.94 2.63
CA GLN A 38 -7.74 2.11 3.49
C GLN A 38 -8.34 3.38 2.90
N THR A 39 -8.83 3.37 1.65
CA THR A 39 -9.31 4.57 0.94
C THR A 39 -10.45 5.29 1.67
N ASN A 40 -11.39 4.54 2.23
CA ASN A 40 -12.52 5.06 2.99
C ASN A 40 -12.57 4.48 4.42
N ALA A 41 -11.42 4.07 4.95
CA ALA A 41 -11.35 3.37 6.23
C ALA A 41 -10.26 3.95 7.15
N PRO A 42 -10.49 5.13 7.75
CA PRO A 42 -9.51 5.81 8.61
C PRO A 42 -9.15 5.05 9.90
N LYS A 43 -9.92 4.00 10.23
CA LYS A 43 -9.63 3.10 11.36
C LYS A 43 -8.79 1.88 10.95
N LYS A 44 -8.71 1.57 9.65
CA LYS A 44 -7.92 0.44 9.14
C LYS A 44 -6.49 0.88 8.90
N GLN A 45 -5.55 0.04 9.31
CA GLN A 45 -4.12 0.31 9.18
C GLN A 45 -3.42 -0.82 8.44
N THR A 46 -2.27 -0.53 7.86
CA THR A 46 -1.47 -1.55 7.18
C THR A 46 -0.89 -2.48 8.22
N SER A 47 -1.18 -3.77 8.09
CA SER A 47 -0.61 -4.80 8.95
C SER A 47 0.90 -4.91 8.77
N ALA A 48 1.61 -5.48 9.75
CA ALA A 48 3.05 -5.68 9.65
C ALA A 48 3.45 -6.48 8.39
N LYS A 49 2.68 -7.53 8.05
CA LYS A 49 2.91 -8.34 6.86
C LYS A 49 2.74 -7.55 5.55
N ALA A 50 1.67 -6.76 5.45
CA ALA A 50 1.43 -5.92 4.28
C ALA A 50 2.47 -4.79 4.15
N ALA A 51 2.93 -4.24 5.27
CA ALA A 51 4.02 -3.27 5.28
C ALA A 51 5.34 -3.87 4.78
N THR A 52 5.69 -5.09 5.23
CA THR A 52 6.88 -5.78 4.72
C THR A 52 6.78 -6.05 3.22
N ALA A 53 5.60 -6.44 2.73
CA ALA A 53 5.37 -6.59 1.29
C ALA A 53 5.53 -5.27 0.54
N ALA A 54 4.99 -4.17 1.09
CA ALA A 54 5.12 -2.84 0.53
C ALA A 54 6.58 -2.37 0.47
N SER A 55 7.35 -2.54 1.54
CA SER A 55 8.78 -2.22 1.56
C SER A 55 9.54 -3.01 0.50
N LYS A 56 9.26 -4.31 0.37
CA LYS A 56 9.86 -5.15 -0.69
C LYS A 56 9.46 -4.70 -2.08
N THR A 57 8.21 -4.29 -2.30
CA THR A 57 7.75 -3.75 -3.59
C THR A 57 8.45 -2.43 -3.92
N LEU A 58 8.70 -1.55 -2.95
CA LEU A 58 9.43 -0.30 -3.17
C LEU A 58 10.90 -0.54 -3.53
N SER A 59 11.54 -1.52 -2.89
CA SER A 59 12.94 -1.87 -3.13
C SER A 59 13.15 -2.73 -4.39
N ASP A 60 12.12 -3.39 -4.92
CA ASP A 60 12.23 -4.20 -6.13
C ASP A 60 12.29 -3.30 -7.37
N GLY A 61 13.46 -3.29 -8.02
CA GLY A 61 13.74 -2.50 -9.22
C GLY A 61 12.86 -2.84 -10.42
N ARG A 62 12.24 -4.03 -10.44
CA ARG A 62 11.39 -4.49 -11.56
C ARG A 62 9.92 -4.10 -11.39
N THR A 63 9.54 -3.45 -10.30
CA THR A 63 8.14 -3.12 -10.03
C THR A 63 7.69 -1.84 -10.74
N SER A 64 6.44 -1.87 -11.21
CA SER A 64 5.84 -0.75 -11.95
C SER A 64 5.57 0.46 -11.06
N LYS A 65 5.48 1.65 -11.68
CA LYS A 65 5.15 2.92 -10.99
C LYS A 65 3.84 2.82 -10.20
N ALA A 66 2.83 2.15 -10.76
CA ALA A 66 1.55 1.92 -10.09
C ALA A 66 1.72 1.07 -8.82
N SER A 67 2.51 -0.01 -8.89
CA SER A 67 2.80 -0.86 -7.73
C SER A 67 3.54 -0.09 -6.64
N LYS A 68 4.53 0.72 -7.01
CA LYS A 68 5.30 1.56 -6.09
C LYS A 68 4.43 2.63 -5.43
N SER A 69 3.52 3.26 -6.18
CA SER A 69 2.58 4.24 -5.63
C SER A 69 1.64 3.60 -4.60
N ALA A 70 1.09 2.43 -4.92
CA ALA A 70 0.23 1.69 -3.99
C ALA A 70 1.00 1.24 -2.73
N ALA A 71 2.21 0.71 -2.91
CA ALA A 71 3.08 0.30 -1.81
C ALA A 71 3.49 1.47 -0.91
N GLY A 72 3.80 2.63 -1.48
CA GLY A 72 4.10 3.84 -0.72
C GLY A 72 2.92 4.28 0.15
N SER A 73 1.71 4.27 -0.39
CA SER A 73 0.51 4.55 0.41
C SER A 73 0.27 3.52 1.50
N ALA A 74 0.42 2.23 1.21
CA ALA A 74 0.29 1.19 2.24
C ALA A 74 1.31 1.40 3.37
N LEU A 75 2.58 1.68 3.06
CA LEU A 75 3.61 1.89 4.08
C LEU A 75 3.32 3.14 4.94
N ALA A 76 2.87 4.23 4.33
CA ALA A 76 2.49 5.46 5.04
C ALA A 76 1.31 5.26 6.02
N GLN A 77 0.48 4.25 5.78
CA GLN A 77 -0.69 3.93 6.61
C GLN A 77 -0.45 2.78 7.60
N LYS A 78 0.79 2.31 7.75
CA LYS A 78 1.17 1.35 8.78
C LYS A 78 1.03 1.97 10.17
N SER A 79 0.38 1.25 11.09
CA SER A 79 0.51 1.52 12.53
C SER A 79 1.96 1.26 12.96
N GLY A 80 2.70 2.31 13.29
CA GLY A 80 4.02 2.14 13.90
C GLY A 80 4.86 3.40 13.92
N ALA A 81 5.07 3.93 15.13
CA ALA A 81 5.92 5.06 15.51
C ALA A 81 5.68 6.37 14.73
N LYS A 82 4.71 7.15 15.21
CA LYS A 82 4.83 8.61 15.16
C LYS A 82 6.18 8.93 15.83
N LYS A 83 7.20 9.30 15.05
CA LYS A 83 8.33 10.05 15.62
C LYS A 83 7.70 11.25 16.33
N LYS A 84 7.98 11.37 17.61
CA LYS A 84 7.76 12.63 18.35
C LYS A 84 8.43 13.75 17.58
#